data_AF-A0AAN6LEU4-F1
#
_entry.id   AF-A0AAN6LEU4-F1
#
_cell.length_a   1.000
_cell.length_b   1.000
_cell.length_c   1.000
_cell.angle_alpha   90.00
_cell.angle_beta   90.00
_cell.angle_gamma   90.00
#
_symmetry.space_group_name_H-M   'P 1'
#
loop_
_entity.id
_entity.type
_entity.pdbx_description
1 polymer ?
#
loop_
_entity_poly.entity_id
_entity_poly.type
_entity_poly.pdbx_seq_one_letter_code
_entity_poly.pdbx_strand_id
1 'polypeptide(L)'
;MACCASPFWALAPFRPGLASSSDLTTLDDILHDRTLPAFPKPYPRVLFIMGGGGKIRYPTHVWSPAGGWYSQPANWKANTAIIGLVGFGIAAMAFSVSAQKETRTKFPEQGRFFPSRWWSKQIVEHEKELARETKS
;
A
#
# COMPACT_ATOMS: atom_id res chain seq x y z
N MET A 1 -39.06 -23.32 -6.54
CA MET A 1 -39.95 -22.82 -7.62
C MET A 1 -40.00 -21.31 -7.51
N ALA A 2 -39.64 -20.60 -8.59
CA ALA A 2 -39.89 -19.19 -8.99
C ALA A 2 -39.83 -18.07 -7.91
N CYS A 3 -38.92 -17.07 -7.98
CA CYS A 3 -38.81 -15.91 -8.90
C CYS A 3 -39.82 -14.76 -8.65
N CYS A 4 -39.30 -13.52 -8.86
CA CYS A 4 -39.92 -12.17 -8.97
C CYS A 4 -39.80 -11.26 -7.73
N ALA A 5 -39.48 -9.95 -7.77
CA ALA A 5 -38.96 -9.03 -8.79
C ALA A 5 -38.60 -7.65 -8.12
N SER A 6 -37.37 -7.16 -8.34
CA SER A 6 -36.89 -5.80 -8.71
C SER A 6 -37.40 -4.47 -8.01
N PRO A 7 -36.88 -3.26 -8.35
CA PRO A 7 -36.13 -2.36 -7.43
C PRO A 7 -36.68 -0.91 -7.36
N PHE A 8 -36.11 -0.03 -6.52
CA PHE A 8 -36.42 1.42 -6.55
C PHE A 8 -35.13 2.25 -6.44
N TRP A 9 -34.94 3.15 -7.40
CA TRP A 9 -33.76 4.00 -7.60
C TRP A 9 -34.02 5.42 -7.08
N ALA A 10 -32.94 6.22 -7.03
CA ALA A 10 -32.86 7.69 -7.03
C ALA A 10 -32.76 8.42 -5.68
N LEU A 11 -31.63 9.10 -5.47
CA LEU A 11 -31.52 10.58 -5.52
C LEU A 11 -30.05 11.02 -5.41
N ALA A 12 -29.67 11.98 -6.26
CA ALA A 12 -28.34 12.60 -6.39
C ALA A 12 -27.99 13.56 -5.23
N PRO A 13 -26.75 14.10 -5.16
CA PRO A 13 -26.65 15.56 -5.24
C PRO A 13 -25.37 16.17 -5.87
N PHE A 14 -25.60 17.33 -6.52
CA PHE A 14 -24.88 18.62 -6.40
C PHE A 14 -23.51 18.86 -7.07
N ARG A 15 -23.48 19.96 -7.82
CA ARG A 15 -22.38 20.54 -8.62
C ARG A 15 -22.01 21.90 -8.02
N PRO A 16 -20.73 22.28 -7.93
CA PRO A 16 -20.37 23.69 -7.90
C PRO A 16 -19.47 24.04 -9.09
N GLY A 17 -19.82 25.12 -9.78
CA GLY A 17 -18.91 25.85 -10.67
C GLY A 17 -18.40 27.09 -9.96
N LEU A 18 -17.18 27.51 -10.25
CA LEU A 18 -16.69 28.89 -10.14
C LEU A 18 -15.50 29.04 -11.10
N ALA A 19 -15.65 29.94 -12.08
CA ALA A 19 -14.61 30.34 -13.01
C ALA A 19 -13.79 31.49 -12.41
N SER A 20 -12.46 31.44 -12.58
CA SER A 20 -11.53 32.51 -12.19
C SER A 20 -11.11 33.32 -13.42
N SER A 21 -11.48 34.60 -13.35
CA SER A 21 -10.95 35.82 -13.96
C SER A 21 -9.71 35.73 -14.86
N SER A 22 -9.88 36.26 -16.08
CA SER A 22 -9.01 37.22 -16.78
C SER A 22 -7.51 37.19 -16.47
N ASP A 23 -6.73 36.68 -17.41
CA ASP A 23 -5.51 37.32 -17.95
C ASP A 23 -4.81 36.29 -18.86
N LEU A 24 -4.11 36.78 -19.90
CA LEU A 24 -3.44 36.05 -21.00
C LEU A 24 -4.18 36.01 -22.35
N THR A 25 -4.90 37.08 -22.67
CA THR A 25 -5.29 37.43 -24.06
C THR A 25 -4.12 38.05 -24.83
N THR A 26 -3.03 37.31 -25.03
CA THR A 26 -1.93 37.72 -25.94
C THR A 26 -1.28 36.57 -26.70
N LEU A 27 -1.75 35.32 -26.53
CA LEU A 27 -1.33 34.18 -27.36
C LEU A 27 -2.45 33.60 -28.24
N ASP A 28 -3.67 34.10 -28.11
CA ASP A 28 -4.81 33.68 -28.92
C ASP A 28 -4.84 34.32 -30.32
N ASP A 29 -4.14 35.44 -30.55
CA ASP A 29 -4.18 36.15 -31.85
C ASP A 29 -3.24 35.57 -32.92
N ILE A 30 -2.20 34.82 -32.53
CA ILE A 30 -1.25 34.23 -33.50
C ILE A 30 -1.74 32.87 -34.03
N LEU A 31 -2.67 32.21 -33.34
CA LEU A 31 -3.19 30.90 -33.74
C LEU A 31 -4.57 30.98 -34.44
N HIS A 32 -4.91 32.16 -34.97
CA HIS A 32 -6.09 32.41 -35.80
C HIS A 32 -5.79 32.47 -37.31
N ASP A 33 -4.76 31.77 -37.79
CA ASP A 33 -4.77 31.35 -39.20
C ASP A 33 -5.80 30.22 -39.37
N ARG A 34 -7.05 30.62 -39.59
CA ARG A 34 -8.21 29.75 -39.88
C ARG A 34 -8.12 29.10 -41.28
N THR A 35 -6.99 28.51 -41.63
CA THR A 35 -6.86 27.70 -42.86
C THR A 35 -6.17 26.34 -42.66
N LEU A 36 -5.97 25.89 -41.43
CA LEU A 36 -5.56 24.50 -41.18
C LEU A 36 -6.80 23.60 -41.06
N PRO A 37 -6.93 22.52 -41.87
CA PRO A 37 -7.98 21.54 -41.66
C PRO A 37 -7.83 21.01 -40.24
N ALA A 38 -8.92 21.05 -39.47
CA ALA A 38 -8.96 20.56 -38.10
C ALA A 38 -8.29 19.18 -38.02
N PHE A 39 -7.08 19.12 -37.45
CA PHE A 39 -6.44 17.85 -37.16
C PHE A 39 -7.37 17.12 -36.19
N PRO A 40 -7.92 15.94 -36.55
CA PRO A 40 -8.75 15.19 -35.64
C PRO A 40 -7.90 14.86 -34.42
N LYS A 41 -8.33 15.32 -33.23
CA LYS A 41 -7.67 14.97 -31.97
C LYS A 41 -7.61 13.44 -31.90
N PRO A 42 -6.41 12.83 -31.85
CA PRO A 42 -6.30 11.40 -31.90
C PRO A 42 -6.77 10.84 -30.55
N TYR A 43 -7.94 10.21 -30.60
CA TYR A 43 -8.50 9.23 -29.68
C TYR A 43 -9.03 9.74 -28.32
N PRO A 44 -10.17 9.19 -27.84
CA PRO A 44 -10.58 9.37 -26.46
C PRO A 44 -9.51 8.80 -25.54
N ARG A 45 -9.13 9.54 -24.49
CA ARG A 45 -8.35 9.00 -23.38
C ARG A 45 -9.23 8.02 -22.61
N VAL A 46 -9.37 6.81 -23.15
CA VAL A 46 -9.88 5.66 -22.42
C VAL A 46 -8.83 5.38 -21.37
N LEU A 47 -9.09 5.80 -20.12
CA LEU A 47 -8.40 5.23 -18.98
C LEU A 47 -8.81 3.75 -18.95
N PHE A 48 -8.06 2.92 -19.66
CA PHE A 48 -8.18 1.48 -19.56
C PHE A 48 -7.83 1.10 -18.12
N ILE A 49 -8.86 0.93 -17.28
CA ILE A 49 -8.75 0.08 -16.11
C ILE A 49 -8.29 -1.27 -16.67
N MET A 50 -7.08 -1.70 -16.33
CA MET A 50 -6.56 -3.04 -16.68
C MET A 50 -7.33 -4.08 -15.85
N GLY A 51 -8.60 -4.30 -16.20
CA GLY A 51 -9.42 -5.38 -15.68
C GLY A 51 -8.98 -6.69 -16.32
N GLY A 52 -8.79 -7.72 -15.50
CA GLY A 52 -8.36 -9.05 -15.94
C GLY A 52 -9.14 -9.51 -17.15
N GLY A 53 -8.42 -9.86 -18.23
CA GLY A 53 -9.00 -10.30 -19.50
C GLY A 53 -9.96 -11.48 -19.34
N GLY A 54 -10.74 -11.74 -20.40
CA GLY A 54 -11.78 -12.78 -20.41
C GLY A 54 -11.29 -14.11 -19.83
N LYS A 55 -12.04 -14.65 -18.85
CA LYS A 55 -11.70 -15.92 -18.20
C LYS A 55 -11.95 -17.08 -19.17
N ILE A 56 -10.89 -17.78 -19.57
CA ILE A 56 -10.98 -19.05 -20.32
C ILE A 56 -11.65 -20.10 -19.43
N ARG A 57 -12.51 -20.96 -20.00
CA ARG A 57 -13.18 -22.05 -19.28
C ARG A 57 -12.14 -23.00 -18.67
N TYR A 58 -12.27 -23.29 -17.39
CA TYR A 58 -11.39 -24.20 -16.65
C TYR A 58 -12.21 -25.23 -15.86
N PRO A 59 -11.64 -26.39 -15.55
CA PRO A 59 -12.29 -27.39 -14.70
C PRO A 59 -12.41 -26.88 -13.26
N THR A 60 -13.63 -26.82 -12.71
CA THR A 60 -13.91 -26.22 -11.38
C THR A 60 -13.72 -27.18 -10.22
N HIS A 61 -13.65 -28.48 -10.51
CA HIS A 61 -13.58 -29.56 -9.51
C HIS A 61 -12.14 -29.88 -9.07
N VAL A 62 -11.15 -29.24 -9.69
CA VAL A 62 -9.74 -29.49 -9.40
C VAL A 62 -9.32 -28.57 -8.27
N TRP A 63 -8.90 -29.17 -7.16
CA TRP A 63 -8.36 -28.45 -6.02
C TRP A 63 -6.85 -28.64 -5.93
N SER A 64 -6.14 -27.53 -5.74
CA SER A 64 -4.71 -27.49 -5.49
C SER A 64 -4.43 -26.61 -4.27
N PRO A 65 -3.47 -26.97 -3.40
CA PRO A 65 -3.19 -26.22 -2.18
C PRO A 65 -2.69 -24.79 -2.44
N ALA A 66 -2.06 -24.54 -3.59
CA ALA A 66 -1.59 -23.22 -4.00
C ALA A 66 -2.69 -22.34 -4.65
N GLY A 67 -3.91 -22.86 -4.78
CA GLY A 67 -4.98 -22.25 -5.56
C GLY A 67 -5.11 -22.81 -6.97
N GLY A 68 -6.18 -22.44 -7.66
CA GLY A 68 -6.50 -22.84 -9.04
C GLY A 68 -6.55 -21.67 -10.01
N TRP A 69 -7.20 -21.89 -11.15
CA TRP A 69 -7.29 -20.91 -12.23
C TRP A 69 -8.07 -19.65 -11.80
N TYR A 70 -7.47 -18.47 -11.97
CA TYR A 70 -8.05 -17.17 -11.57
C TYR A 70 -8.57 -17.10 -10.13
N SER A 71 -7.82 -17.65 -9.18
CA SER A 71 -8.20 -17.70 -7.76
C SER A 71 -8.45 -16.30 -7.17
N GLN A 72 -9.72 -15.99 -6.89
CA GLN A 72 -10.16 -14.78 -6.20
C GLN A 72 -11.06 -15.19 -5.03
N PRO A 73 -10.48 -15.67 -3.91
CA PRO A 73 -11.27 -16.01 -2.74
C PRO A 73 -11.91 -14.74 -2.17
N ALA A 74 -13.20 -14.81 -1.83
CA ALA A 74 -13.94 -13.67 -1.30
C ALA A 74 -13.27 -13.05 -0.05
N ASN A 75 -12.57 -13.87 0.74
CA ASN A 75 -11.95 -13.51 2.01
C ASN A 75 -10.43 -13.29 1.93
N TRP A 76 -9.87 -12.94 0.76
CA TRP A 76 -8.42 -12.78 0.58
C TRP A 76 -7.78 -11.81 1.59
N LYS A 77 -8.50 -10.73 1.97
CA LYS A 77 -8.02 -9.73 2.92
C LYS A 77 -7.80 -10.31 4.32
N ALA A 78 -8.77 -11.07 4.81
CA ALA A 78 -8.70 -11.68 6.13
C ALA A 78 -7.62 -12.77 6.17
N ASN A 79 -7.54 -13.62 5.14
CA ASN A 79 -6.56 -14.70 5.09
C ASN A 79 -5.11 -14.17 5.08
N THR A 80 -4.83 -13.13 4.30
CA THR A 80 -3.51 -12.49 4.30
C THR A 80 -3.21 -11.79 5.61
N ALA A 81 -4.21 -11.16 6.25
CA ALA A 81 -4.04 -10.54 7.56
C ALA A 81 -3.66 -11.58 8.62
N ILE A 82 -4.30 -12.75 8.62
CA ILE A 82 -3.99 -13.85 9.56
C ILE A 82 -2.58 -14.36 9.33
N ILE A 83 -2.22 -14.70 8.08
CA ILE A 83 -0.87 -15.20 7.76
C ILE A 83 0.19 -14.15 8.10
N GLY A 84 -0.06 -12.88 7.79
CA GLY A 84 0.83 -11.77 8.13
C GLY A 84 1.01 -11.62 9.65
N LEU A 85 -0.06 -11.70 10.42
CA LEU A 85 -0.01 -11.64 11.89
C LEU A 85 0.78 -12.80 12.46
N VAL A 86 0.55 -14.03 11.99
CA VAL A 86 1.27 -15.21 12.46
C VAL A 86 2.76 -15.10 12.11
N GLY A 87 3.09 -14.74 10.88
CA GLY A 87 4.48 -14.54 10.45
C GLY A 87 5.19 -13.45 11.25
N PHE A 88 4.52 -12.32 11.47
CA PHE A 88 5.04 -11.24 12.31
C PHE A 88 5.24 -11.68 13.76
N GLY A 89 4.29 -12.44 14.34
CA GLY A 89 4.41 -12.98 15.69
C GLY A 89 5.63 -13.89 15.85
N ILE A 90 5.87 -14.79 14.89
CA ILE A 90 7.04 -15.68 14.90
C ILE A 90 8.33 -14.86 14.77
N ALA A 91 8.38 -13.89 13.85
CA ALA A 91 9.54 -13.03 13.68
C ALA A 91 9.85 -12.21 14.94
N ALA A 92 8.83 -11.66 15.60
CA ALA A 92 8.99 -10.89 16.84
C ALA A 92 9.50 -11.75 18.00
N MET A 93 9.02 -13.00 18.12
CA MET A 93 9.52 -13.94 19.13
C MET A 93 10.98 -14.33 18.87
N ALA A 94 11.30 -14.70 17.63
CA ALA A 94 12.68 -15.02 17.24
C ALA A 94 13.62 -13.84 17.46
N PHE A 95 13.18 -12.62 17.11
CA PHE A 95 13.92 -11.39 17.35
C PHE A 95 14.14 -11.13 18.85
N SER A 96 13.11 -11.31 19.68
CA SER A 96 13.20 -11.12 21.13
C SER A 96 14.21 -12.08 21.77
N VAL A 97 14.21 -13.36 21.36
CA VAL A 97 15.17 -14.35 21.84
C VAL A 97 16.59 -14.02 21.34
N SER A 98 16.72 -13.59 20.09
CA SER A 98 18.00 -13.16 19.52
C SER A 98 18.60 -11.99 20.30
N ALA A 99 17.79 -10.94 20.56
CA ALA A 99 18.21 -9.74 21.28
C ALA A 99 18.62 -10.01 22.75
N GLN A 100 18.04 -11.04 23.39
CA GLN A 100 18.43 -11.46 24.74
C GLN A 100 19.73 -12.28 24.76
N LYS A 101 20.05 -12.97 23.67
CA LYS A 101 21.24 -13.83 23.56
C LYS A 101 22.47 -13.09 23.01
N GLU A 102 22.33 -11.84 22.58
CA GLU A 102 23.46 -11.07 22.09
C GLU A 102 24.40 -10.69 23.24
N THR A 103 25.55 -11.37 23.31
CA THR A 103 26.64 -11.06 24.25
C THR A 103 27.88 -10.59 23.49
N ARG A 104 28.47 -9.49 23.93
CA ARG A 104 29.62 -8.82 23.33
C ARG A 104 30.76 -8.71 24.35
N THR A 105 31.96 -9.14 23.95
CA THR A 105 33.15 -9.14 24.81
C THR A 105 33.70 -7.74 25.07
N LYS A 106 33.56 -6.82 24.12
CA LYS A 106 34.02 -5.42 24.22
C LYS A 106 32.85 -4.46 24.09
N PHE A 107 32.62 -3.64 25.10
CA PHE A 107 31.64 -2.56 25.01
C PHE A 107 32.07 -1.47 24.01
N PRO A 108 31.11 -0.89 23.26
CA PRO A 108 31.40 0.22 22.35
C PRO A 108 31.83 1.48 23.12
N GLU A 109 32.62 2.33 22.47
CA GLU A 109 33.06 3.61 23.03
C GLU A 109 31.87 4.54 23.28
N GLN A 110 31.86 5.21 24.43
CA GLN A 110 30.82 6.15 24.83
C GLN A 110 30.79 7.33 23.85
N GLY A 111 29.73 7.43 23.03
CA GLY A 111 29.53 8.50 22.04
C GLY A 111 29.38 8.03 20.59
N ARG A 112 29.66 6.76 20.25
CA ARG A 112 29.44 6.24 18.89
C ARG A 112 28.01 5.71 18.72
N PHE A 113 27.36 6.06 17.59
CA PHE A 113 26.04 5.55 17.24
C PHE A 113 26.12 4.11 16.71
N PHE A 114 25.26 3.23 17.22
CA PHE A 114 25.05 1.89 16.69
C PHE A 114 23.58 1.48 16.90
N PRO A 115 22.95 0.82 15.92
CA PRO A 115 21.50 0.56 15.94
C PRO A 115 21.10 -0.44 17.03
N SER A 116 21.96 -1.39 17.36
CA SER A 116 21.67 -2.44 18.34
C SER A 116 21.55 -1.95 19.78
N ARG A 117 21.93 -0.70 20.06
CA ARG A 117 21.83 -0.05 21.38
C ARG A 117 20.42 -0.10 21.98
N TRP A 118 19.40 -0.04 21.13
CA TRP A 118 18.01 0.05 21.55
C TRP A 118 17.41 -1.29 22.02
N TRP A 119 17.98 -2.42 21.60
CA TRP A 119 17.37 -3.73 21.84
C TRP A 119 18.31 -4.78 22.43
N SER A 120 19.64 -4.64 22.30
CA SER A 120 20.59 -5.59 22.89
C SER A 120 20.61 -5.46 24.41
N LYS A 121 20.25 -6.55 25.11
CA LYS A 121 20.08 -6.56 26.58
C LYS A 121 21.32 -6.06 27.33
N GLN A 122 22.50 -6.59 26.96
CA GLN A 122 23.77 -6.26 27.62
C GLN A 122 24.10 -4.76 27.60
N ILE A 123 23.77 -4.08 26.49
CA ILE A 123 24.09 -2.66 26.32
C ILE A 123 23.13 -1.79 27.14
N VAL A 124 21.84 -2.12 27.10
CA VAL A 124 20.81 -1.42 27.87
C VAL A 124 21.07 -1.53 29.38
N GLU A 125 21.54 -2.67 29.87
CA GLU A 125 21.89 -2.86 31.28
C GLU A 125 23.12 -2.05 31.68
N HIS A 126 24.18 -2.09 30.86
CA HIS A 126 25.40 -1.31 31.09
C HIS A 126 25.15 0.21 31.09
N GLU A 127 24.35 0.72 30.15
CA GLU A 127 23.99 2.16 30.13
C GLU A 127 23.15 2.58 31.35
N LYS A 128 22.30 1.68 31.88
CA LYS A 128 21.53 1.95 33.12
C LYS A 128 22.43 2.00 34.35
N GLU A 129 23.46 1.18 34.44
CA GLU A 129 24.43 1.19 35.54
C GLU A 129 25.22 2.49 35.57
N LEU A 130 25.79 2.89 34.44
CA LEU A 130 26.51 4.17 34.28
C LEU A 130 25.64 5.38 34.67
N ALA A 131 24.37 5.36 34.29
CA ALA A 131 23.42 6.43 34.64
C ALA A 131 23.09 6.47 36.15
N ARG A 132 23.12 5.33 36.85
CA ARG A 132 22.92 5.25 38.31
C ARG A 132 24.13 5.80 39.06
N GLU A 133 25.33 5.43 38.63
CA GLU A 133 26.59 5.91 39.20
C GLU A 133 26.71 7.44 39.07
N THR A 134 26.38 7.98 37.91
CA THR A 134 26.41 9.44 37.66
C THR A 134 25.42 10.23 38.53
N LYS A 135 24.37 9.57 39.02
CA LYS A 135 23.31 10.21 39.82
C LYS A 135 23.57 10.13 41.33
N SER A 136 24.45 9.24 41.76
CA SER A 136 24.87 9.11 43.17
C SER A 136 25.88 10.18 43.55
#